data_AF-A0A0L7M5U7-F1
#
_entry.id   AF-A0A0L7M5U7-F1
#
_cell.length_a   1.000
_cell.length_b   1.000
_cell.length_c   1.000
_cell.angle_alpha   90.00
_cell.angle_beta   90.00
_cell.angle_gamma   90.00
#
_symmetry.space_group_name_H-M   'P 1'
#
loop_
_entity.id
_entity.type
_entity.pdbx_description
1 polymer ?
#
loop_
_entity_poly.entity_id
_entity_poly.type
_entity_poly.pdbx_seq_one_letter_code
_entity_poly.pdbx_strand_id
1 'polypeptide(L)'
;MYIIYTCLYKTDLLKVIGKDGYGSHIVLLIPCFIVAAGADPEKTLRYAILTLDPIVKENYVLILCETHTNWLTDAVYAYAKQWV
;
A
#
# COMPACT_ATOMS: atom_id res chain seq x y z
N MET A 1 -3.32 21.65 -7.61
CA MET A 1 -3.73 20.41 -6.92
C MET A 1 -3.71 19.21 -7.88
N TYR A 2 -2.54 18.89 -8.45
CA TYR A 2 -2.29 17.70 -9.30
C TYR A 2 -0.94 17.03 -8.98
N ILE A 3 -0.13 17.65 -8.12
CA ILE A 3 1.29 17.32 -7.88
C ILE A 3 1.44 16.14 -6.90
N ILE A 4 0.43 15.85 -6.06
CA ILE A 4 0.52 14.81 -5.03
C ILE A 4 0.25 13.41 -5.61
N TYR A 5 -0.66 13.28 -6.58
CA TYR A 5 -0.98 11.99 -7.20
C TYR A 5 0.24 11.40 -7.92
N THR A 6 1.03 12.23 -8.61
CA THR A 6 2.23 11.79 -9.33
C THR A 6 3.37 11.29 -8.43
N CYS A 7 3.39 11.60 -7.14
CA CYS A 7 4.41 11.08 -6.24
C CYS A 7 4.14 9.62 -5.84
N LEU A 8 2.90 9.24 -5.54
CA LEU A 8 2.57 7.87 -5.12
C LEU A 8 2.78 6.83 -6.23
N TYR A 9 2.44 7.15 -7.49
CA TYR A 9 2.72 6.28 -8.64
C TYR A 9 4.21 6.05 -8.91
N LYS A 10 5.09 6.87 -8.33
CA LYS A 10 6.55 6.70 -8.40
C LYS A 10 7.11 5.93 -7.20
N THR A 11 6.27 5.56 -6.23
CA THR A 11 6.69 4.78 -5.06
C THR A 11 6.38 3.31 -5.28
N ASP A 12 7.26 2.44 -4.78
CA ASP A 12 7.02 0.99 -4.69
C ASP A 12 6.14 0.67 -3.45
N LEU A 13 5.16 1.52 -3.12
CA LEU A 13 4.26 1.31 -1.98
C LEU A 13 3.56 -0.04 -2.09
N LEU A 14 3.04 -0.37 -3.27
CA LEU A 14 2.47 -1.68 -3.58
C LEU A 14 3.05 -2.20 -4.87
N LYS A 15 3.54 -3.44 -4.84
CA LYS A 15 4.17 -4.06 -6.01
C LYS A 15 3.85 -5.54 -6.09
N VAL A 16 3.41 -5.98 -7.27
CA VAL A 16 3.38 -7.42 -7.58
C VAL A 16 4.78 -7.85 -7.96
N ILE A 17 5.36 -8.76 -7.21
CA ILE A 17 6.74 -9.22 -7.41
C ILE A 17 6.84 -10.58 -8.10
N GLY A 18 5.71 -11.25 -8.30
CA GLY A 18 5.63 -12.52 -9.02
C GLY A 18 4.48 -13.40 -8.55
N LYS A 19 4.63 -14.70 -8.74
CA LYS A 19 3.73 -15.74 -8.22
C LYS A 19 4.49 -16.71 -7.32
N ASP A 20 3.83 -17.27 -6.31
CA ASP A 20 4.37 -18.32 -5.47
C ASP A 20 4.38 -19.69 -6.17
N GLY A 21 4.86 -20.73 -5.48
CA GLY A 21 4.87 -22.10 -6.00
C GLY A 21 3.47 -22.71 -6.24
N TYR A 22 2.40 -22.03 -5.83
CA TYR A 22 1.02 -22.44 -5.99
C TYR A 22 0.26 -21.59 -7.03
N GLY A 23 0.93 -20.63 -7.66
CA GLY A 23 0.35 -19.75 -8.68
C GLY A 23 -0.39 -18.52 -8.13
N SER A 24 -0.34 -18.29 -6.80
CA SER A 24 -0.89 -17.10 -6.16
C SER A 24 0.01 -15.90 -6.40
N HIS A 25 -0.55 -14.71 -6.64
CA HIS A 25 0.24 -13.49 -6.77
C HIS A 25 0.93 -13.14 -5.46
N ILE A 26 2.19 -12.74 -5.52
CA ILE A 26 2.92 -12.20 -4.36
C ILE A 26 2.89 -10.69 -4.46
N VAL A 27 2.23 -10.05 -3.50
CA VAL A 27 2.09 -8.60 -3.41
C VAL A 27 2.90 -8.09 -2.23
N LEU A 28 3.81 -7.16 -2.49
CA LEU A 28 4.61 -6.49 -1.48
C LEU A 28 3.99 -5.13 -1.15
N LEU A 29 3.68 -4.89 0.12
CA LEU A 29 3.26 -3.61 0.66
C LEU A 29 4.42 -3.03 1.48
N ILE A 30 4.95 -1.87 1.05
CA ILE A 30 6.09 -1.18 1.67
C ILE A 30 5.60 0.15 2.27
N PRO A 31 5.20 0.15 3.54
CA PRO A 31 4.40 1.24 4.06
C PRO A 31 5.21 2.48 4.48
N CYS A 32 6.54 2.39 4.55
CA CYS A 32 7.43 3.51 4.84
C CYS A 32 7.31 4.64 3.79
N PHE A 33 6.91 4.32 2.55
CA PHE A 33 6.68 5.32 1.51
C PHE A 33 5.47 6.23 1.76
N ILE A 34 4.50 5.80 2.56
CA ILE A 34 3.34 6.62 2.94
C ILE A 34 3.79 7.79 3.81
N VAL A 35 4.64 7.49 4.81
CA VAL A 35 5.15 8.46 5.78
C VAL A 35 6.15 9.41 5.11
N ALA A 36 7.07 8.87 4.32
CA ALA A 36 8.10 9.67 3.65
C ALA A 36 7.54 10.66 2.62
N ALA A 37 6.41 10.34 1.99
CA ALA A 37 5.79 11.18 0.97
C ALA A 37 4.82 12.24 1.51
N GLY A 38 4.55 12.27 2.83
CA GLY A 38 3.48 13.10 3.41
C GLY A 38 2.13 12.82 2.75
N ALA A 39 1.90 11.57 2.36
CA ALA A 39 0.77 11.20 1.53
C ALA A 39 -0.53 11.26 2.33
N ASP A 40 -1.54 11.88 1.73
CA ASP A 40 -2.90 11.92 2.27
C ASP A 40 -3.45 10.47 2.46
N PRO A 41 -4.02 10.13 3.62
CA PRO A 41 -4.51 8.78 3.91
C PRO A 41 -5.57 8.28 2.91
N GLU A 42 -6.50 9.14 2.49
CA GLU A 42 -7.54 8.77 1.53
C GLU A 42 -6.94 8.45 0.16
N LYS A 43 -5.99 9.28 -0.31
CA LYS A 43 -5.29 9.04 -1.59
C LYS A 43 -4.44 7.78 -1.55
N THR A 44 -3.80 7.52 -0.42
CA THR A 44 -3.01 6.30 -0.19
C THR A 44 -3.90 5.06 -0.26
N LEU A 45 -5.06 5.10 0.39
CA LEU A 45 -6.03 4.01 0.35
C LEU A 45 -6.58 3.78 -1.06
N ARG A 46 -6.95 4.86 -1.77
CA ARG A 46 -7.41 4.78 -3.17
C ARG A 46 -6.35 4.19 -4.10
N TYR A 47 -5.08 4.58 -3.95
CA TYR A 47 -3.98 3.99 -4.69
C TYR A 47 -3.87 2.49 -4.41
N ALA A 48 -3.90 2.09 -3.12
CA ALA A 48 -3.81 0.69 -2.74
C ALA A 48 -4.94 -0.16 -3.35
N ILE A 49 -6.18 0.35 -3.29
CA ILE A 49 -7.35 -0.31 -3.89
C ILE A 49 -7.15 -0.47 -5.41
N LEU A 50 -6.74 0.58 -6.13
CA LEU A 50 -6.56 0.52 -7.58
C LEU A 50 -5.45 -0.46 -8.00
N THR A 51 -4.35 -0.52 -7.23
CA THR A 51 -3.26 -1.47 -7.49
C THR A 51 -3.68 -2.92 -7.20
N LEU A 52 -4.54 -3.12 -6.20
CA LEU A 52 -5.02 -4.44 -5.79
C LEU A 52 -6.22 -4.94 -6.59
N ASP A 53 -7.06 -4.07 -7.15
CA ASP A 53 -8.29 -4.42 -7.89
C ASP A 53 -8.13 -5.53 -8.96
N PRO A 54 -7.07 -5.53 -9.80
CA PRO A 54 -6.86 -6.62 -10.74
C PRO A 54 -6.42 -7.93 -10.08
N ILE A 55 -5.81 -7.88 -8.89
CA ILE A 55 -5.19 -9.02 -8.20
C ILE A 55 -6.18 -9.72 -7.27
N VAL A 56 -7.05 -8.98 -6.59
CA VAL A 56 -8.01 -9.53 -5.61
C VAL A 56 -9.05 -10.48 -6.21
N LYS A 57 -9.11 -10.58 -7.55
CA LYS A 57 -9.92 -11.56 -8.29
C LYS A 57 -9.26 -12.94 -8.36
N GLU A 58 -7.97 -13.03 -8.05
CA GLU A 58 -7.17 -14.24 -7.99
C GLU A 58 -6.64 -14.46 -6.56
N ASN A 59 -6.13 -15.66 -6.26
CA ASN A 59 -5.45 -15.91 -4.99
C ASN A 59 -4.17 -15.07 -4.91
N TYR A 60 -3.93 -14.45 -3.75
CA TYR A 60 -2.74 -13.65 -3.52
C TYR A 60 -2.22 -13.80 -2.09
N VAL A 61 -0.91 -13.59 -1.94
CA VAL A 61 -0.21 -13.49 -0.67
C VAL A 61 0.26 -12.04 -0.52
N LEU A 62 -0.10 -11.42 0.59
CA LEU A 62 0.36 -10.09 0.95
C LEU A 62 1.58 -10.18 1.87
N ILE A 63 2.70 -9.62 1.44
CA ILE A 63 3.91 -9.44 2.26
C ILE A 63 3.94 -7.99 2.74
N LEU A 64 3.89 -7.81 4.05
CA LEU A 64 4.07 -6.51 4.69
C LEU A 64 5.55 -6.29 4.99
N CYS A 65 6.19 -5.32 4.33
CA CYS A 65 7.57 -4.95 4.59
C CYS A 65 7.62 -3.87 5.67
N GLU A 66 7.87 -4.27 6.92
CA GLU A 66 7.94 -3.35 8.06
C GLU A 66 9.32 -2.65 8.23
N THR A 67 10.22 -2.78 7.27
CA THR A 67 11.55 -2.15 7.33
C THR A 67 11.42 -0.63 7.33
N HIS A 68 12.05 0.07 8.29
CA HIS A 68 11.90 1.53 8.49
C HIS A 68 10.44 2.00 8.58
N THR A 69 9.54 1.07 8.87
CA THR A 69 8.13 1.32 8.96
C THR A 69 7.91 1.74 10.40
N ASN A 70 8.24 3.01 10.70
CA ASN A 70 7.83 3.67 11.95
C ASN A 70 6.31 3.89 11.92
N TRP A 71 5.56 2.81 11.66
CA TRP A 71 4.12 2.76 11.77
C TRP A 71 3.78 2.76 13.24
N LEU A 72 3.60 3.98 13.74
CA LEU A 72 2.62 4.42 14.74
C LEU A 72 2.89 5.90 15.03
N THR A 73 2.83 6.77 14.01
CA THR A 73 2.16 8.04 14.34
C THR A 73 0.69 7.70 14.46
N ASP A 74 0.10 8.00 15.62
CA ASP A 74 -1.28 7.64 15.97
C ASP A 74 -2.30 7.93 14.86
N ALA A 75 -2.03 8.92 14.01
CA ALA A 75 -2.91 9.36 12.92
C ALA A 75 -3.29 8.26 11.91
N VAL A 76 -2.35 7.44 11.42
CA VAL A 76 -2.65 6.42 10.39
C VAL A 76 -3.44 5.26 11.01
N TYR A 77 -3.05 4.84 12.21
CA TYR A 77 -3.76 3.81 12.97
C TYR A 77 -5.16 4.29 13.39
N ALA A 78 -5.29 5.53 13.84
CA ALA A 78 -6.57 6.14 14.20
C ALA A 78 -7.51 6.25 13.00
N TYR A 79 -7.01 6.66 11.83
CA TYR A 79 -7.82 6.70 10.60
C TYR A 79 -8.34 5.31 10.21
N ALA A 80 -7.48 4.28 10.25
CA ALA A 80 -7.89 2.91 9.98
C ALA A 80 -8.94 2.40 10.99
N LYS A 81 -8.81 2.78 12.27
CA LYS A 81 -9.79 2.43 13.32
C LYS A 81 -11.15 3.11 13.15
N GLN A 82 -11.22 4.31 12.59
CA GLN A 82 -12.48 5.03 12.35
C GLN A 82 -13.33 4.41 11.23
N TRP A 83 -12.74 3.56 10.40
CA TRP A 83 -13.43 2.84 9.34
C TRP A 83 -14.06 1.51 9.80
N VAL A 84 -13.91 1.15 11.08
CA VAL A 84 -14.52 -0.05 11.72
C VAL A 84 -15.80 0.33 12.44
#